data_AF-A0AAW4IZ68-F1
#
_entry.id   AF-A0AAW4IZ68-F1
#
_cell.length_a   1.000
_cell.length_b   1.000
_cell.length_c   1.000
_cell.angle_alpha   90.00
_cell.angle_beta   90.00
_cell.angle_gamma   90.00
#
_symmetry.space_group_name_H-M   'P 1'
#
loop_
_entity.id
_entity.type
_entity.pdbx_description
1 polymer ?
#
loop_
_entity_poly.entity_id
_entity_poly.type
_entity_poly.pdbx_seq_one_letter_code
_entity_poly.pdbx_strand_id
1 'polypeptide(L)' 'MYELCKRQIANGCKTEKEREEMKQFLGCFMMTHEITPEQYMELSNMLKPVAVVIPSMEHETSPVVTEEKHTEVEIQA' A
#
# COMPACT_ATOMS: atom_id res chain seq x y z
N MET A 1 -16.40 14.39 -10.55
CA MET A 1 -15.20 13.60 -10.22
C MET A 1 -15.42 12.57 -9.13
N TYR A 2 -16.07 12.93 -8.03
CA TYR A 2 -16.35 12.03 -6.90
C TYR A 2 -16.87 10.62 -7.28
N GLU A 3 -17.95 10.49 -8.05
CA GLU A 3 -18.52 9.18 -8.44
C GLU A 3 -17.56 8.32 -9.30
N LEU A 4 -16.75 8.98 -10.14
CA LEU A 4 -15.77 8.28 -10.98
C LEU A 4 -14.67 7.69 -10.10
N CYS A 5 -14.12 8.46 -9.17
CA CYS A 5 -13.14 7.99 -8.20
C CYS A 5 -13.69 6.85 -7.35
N LYS A 6 -14.93 6.97 -6.87
CA LYS A 6 -15.61 5.92 -6.10
C LYS A 6 -15.69 4.60 -6.86
N ARG A 7 -16.07 4.65 -8.15
CA ARG A 7 -16.13 3.47 -9.02
C ARG A 7 -14.74 2.88 -9.31
N GLN A 8 -13.71 3.72 -9.50
CA GLN A 8 -12.35 3.24 -9.74
C GLN A 8 -11.77 2.56 -8.49
N ILE A 9 -11.96 3.16 -7.31
CA ILE A 9 -11.54 2.56 -6.04
C ILE A 9 -12.21 1.20 -5.82
N ALA A 10 -13.51 1.11 -6.06
CA ALA A 10 -14.27 -0.14 -5.88
C ALA A 10 -13.85 -1.27 -6.83
N ASN A 11 -13.35 -0.96 -8.04
CA ASN A 11 -13.08 -1.95 -9.08
C ASN A 11 -11.59 -2.20 -9.37
N GLY A 12 -10.69 -1.25 -9.02
CA GLY A 12 -9.35 -1.17 -9.61
C GLY A 12 -8.18 -0.96 -8.65
N CYS A 13 -8.36 -0.43 -7.43
CA CYS A 13 -7.24 -0.12 -6.53
C CYS A 13 -6.77 -1.34 -5.70
N LYS A 14 -6.27 -2.38 -6.39
CA LYS A 14 -5.96 -3.69 -5.78
C LYS A 14 -4.58 -3.71 -5.13
N THR A 15 -3.61 -3.08 -5.77
CA THR A 15 -2.23 -3.00 -5.30
C THR A 15 -1.99 -1.78 -4.42
N GLU A 16 -0.93 -1.81 -3.62
CA GLU A 16 -0.52 -0.67 -2.80
C GLU A 16 -0.15 0.55 -3.66
N LYS A 17 0.59 0.32 -4.75
CA LYS A 17 0.94 1.36 -5.72
C LYS A 17 -0.29 2.06 -6.30
N GLU A 18 -1.30 1.30 -6.75
CA GLU A 18 -2.54 1.89 -7.28
C GLU A 18 -3.31 2.69 -6.22
N ARG A 19 -3.24 2.28 -4.94
CA ARG A 19 -3.84 3.04 -3.84
C ARG A 19 -3.11 4.35 -3.58
N GLU A 20 -1.78 4.34 -3.62
CA GLU A 20 -0.96 5.55 -3.46
C GLU A 20 -1.17 6.53 -4.62
N GLU A 21 -1.16 6.04 -5.85
CA GLU A 21 -1.45 6.85 -7.05
C GLU A 21 -2.86 7.46 -6.97
N MET A 22 -3.87 6.66 -6.60
CA MET A 22 -5.22 7.17 -6.40
C MET A 22 -5.26 8.26 -5.32
N LYS A 23 -4.54 8.09 -4.21
CA LYS A 23 -4.49 9.09 -3.14
C LYS A 23 -3.88 10.41 -3.61
N GLN A 24 -2.88 10.37 -4.50
CA GLN A 24 -2.32 11.57 -5.13
C GLN A 24 -3.35 12.26 -6.02
N PHE A 25 -4.06 11.51 -6.87
CA PHE A 25 -5.12 12.07 -7.72
C PHE A 25 -6.24 12.70 -6.91
N LEU A 26 -6.69 12.05 -5.83
CA LEU A 26 -7.68 12.62 -4.91
C LEU A 26 -7.20 13.95 -4.29
N GLY A 27 -5.91 14.05 -3.94
CA GLY A 27 -5.31 15.30 -3.46
C GLY A 27 -5.37 16.41 -4.50
N CYS A 28 -5.06 16.10 -5.77
CA CYS A 28 -5.19 17.04 -6.87
C CYS A 28 -6.62 17.52 -7.05
N PHE A 29 -7.61 16.61 -7.06
CA PHE A 29 -9.02 16.96 -7.22
C PHE A 29 -9.57 17.82 -6.08
N MET A 30 -9.03 17.65 -4.87
CA MET A 30 -9.38 18.51 -3.74
C MET A 30 -8.82 19.92 -3.93
N MET A 31 -7.56 20.05 -4.39
CA MET A 31 -6.93 21.34 -4.65
C MET A 31 -7.59 22.10 -5.82
N THR A 32 -8.10 21.38 -6.82
CA THR A 32 -8.85 21.98 -7.95
C THR A 32 -10.33 22.20 -7.62
N HIS A 33 -10.78 21.91 -6.40
CA HIS A 33 -12.17 22.00 -5.95
C HIS A 33 -13.15 21.11 -6.76
N GLU A 34 -12.66 20.09 -7.45
CA GLU A 34 -13.51 19.12 -8.15
C GLU A 34 -14.16 18.09 -7.21
N ILE A 35 -13.61 17.97 -5.99
CA ILE A 35 -14.22 17.25 -4.87
C ILE A 35 -14.14 18.11 -3.59
N THR A 36 -15.11 17.93 -2.71
CA THR A 36 -15.10 18.59 -1.39
C THR A 36 -14.12 17.89 -0.42
N PRO A 37 -13.70 18.55 0.68
CA PRO A 37 -12.90 17.90 1.71
C PRO A 37 -13.58 16.65 2.31
N GLU A 38 -14.91 16.67 2.46
CA GLU A 38 -15.70 15.54 2.96
C GLU A 38 -15.65 14.36 1.97
N GLN A 39 -15.80 14.65 0.69
CA GLN A 39 -15.68 13.66 -0.39
C GLN A 39 -14.28 13.07 -0.48
N TYR A 40 -13.23 13.91 -0.34
CA TYR A 40 -11.85 13.45 -0.25
C TYR A 40 -11.64 12.48 0.91
N MET A 41 -12.19 12.81 2.10
CA MET A 41 -12.07 11.98 3.28
C MET A 41 -12.77 10.62 3.11
N GLU A 42 -13.97 10.60 2.53
CA GLU A 42 -14.69 9.36 2.24
C GLU A 42 -13.90 8.48 1.26
N LEU A 43 -13.45 9.03 0.13
CA LEU A 43 -12.69 8.30 -0.89
C LEU A 43 -11.34 7.80 -0.35
N SER A 44 -10.66 8.59 0.48
CA SER A 44 -9.41 8.20 1.15
C SER A 44 -9.62 7.06 2.15
N ASN A 45 -10.77 7.01 2.81
CA ASN A 45 -11.12 5.90 3.71
C ASN A 45 -11.41 4.61 2.93
N MET A 46 -12.03 4.69 1.75
CA MET A 46 -12.25 3.53 0.88
C MET A 46 -10.94 2.94 0.34
N LEU A 47 -9.88 3.75 0.25
CA LEU A 47 -8.54 3.32 -0.16
C LEU A 47 -7.72 2.69 0.97
N LYS A 48 -8.11 2.84 2.25
CA LYS A 48 -7.34 2.23 3.33
C LYS A 48 -7.35 0.71 3.12
N PRO A 49 -6.19 0.03 3.20
CA PRO A 49 -6.20 -1.42 3.22
C PRO A 49 -7.14 -1.82 4.35
N VAL A 50 -8.16 -2.63 4.04
CA VAL A 50 -8.89 -3.35 5.08
C VAL A 50 -7.82 -4.18 5.74
N ALA A 51 -7.31 -3.70 6.87
CA ALA A 51 -6.42 -4.47 7.71
C ALA A 51 -7.21 -5.73 7.99
N VAL A 52 -6.87 -6.81 7.28
CA VAL A 52 -7.22 -8.14 7.72
C VAL A 52 -6.72 -8.15 9.14
N VAL A 53 -7.65 -8.19 10.09
CA VAL A 53 -7.34 -8.54 11.47
C VAL A 53 -6.74 -9.93 11.35
N ILE A 54 -5.41 -10.00 11.21
CA ILE A 54 -4.68 -11.21 11.45
C ILE A 54 -4.72 -11.29 12.98
N PRO A 55 -5.48 -12.23 13.59
CA PRO A 55 -5.22 -12.53 14.99
C PRO A 55 -3.76 -13.00 15.00
N SER A 56 -2.88 -12.16 15.53
CA SER A 56 -1.50 -12.49 15.81
C SER A 56 -1.52 -13.52 16.95
N MET A 57 -1.87 -14.75 16.61
CA MET A 57 -1.69 -15.91 17.44
C MET A 57 -0.44 -16.63 16.94
N GLU A 58 0.55 -16.68 17.85
CA GLU A 58 1.56 -17.74 17.95
C GLU A 58 2.75 -17.58 16.98
N HIS A 59 4.02 -17.58 17.41
CA HIS A 59 4.60 -18.20 18.60
C HIS A 59 5.99 -17.60 18.88
N GLU A 60 6.30 -17.38 20.16
CA GLU A 60 7.68 -17.24 20.62
C GLU A 60 8.46 -18.52 20.33
N THR A 61 9.67 -18.41 19.77
CA THR A 61 10.91 -19.00 20.34
C THR A 61 12.15 -18.40 19.66
N SER A 62 13.07 -18.00 20.53
CA SER A 62 14.40 -17.36 20.40
C SER A 62 15.46 -18.03 19.47
N PRO A 63 16.70 -17.47 19.36
CA PRO A 63 17.45 -17.27 18.10
C PRO A 63 18.44 -18.38 17.75
N VAL A 64 18.88 -18.42 16.50
CA VAL A 64 20.05 -19.21 16.06
C VAL A 64 21.06 -18.28 15.36
N VAL A 65 22.20 -18.12 16.04
CA VAL A 65 23.51 -17.65 15.57
C VAL A 65 24.07 -18.64 14.53
N THR A 66 25.19 -18.29 13.86
CA THR A 66 26.14 -19.15 13.09
C THR A 66 25.86 -19.15 11.58
N GLU A 67 26.75 -18.89 10.62
CA GLU A 67 28.18 -18.55 10.54
C GLU A 67 28.49 -18.16 9.08
N GLU A 68 29.52 -17.35 8.88
CA GLU A 68 30.05 -16.89 7.60
C GLU A 68 30.43 -18.03 6.64
N LYS A 69 30.21 -17.83 5.33
CA LYS A 69 31.09 -18.44 4.33
C LYS A 69 31.27 -17.56 3.10
N HIS A 70 32.42 -16.88 3.10
CA HIS A 70 33.04 -16.20 1.96
C HIS A 70 33.24 -17.21 0.82
N THR A 71 32.74 -16.91 -0.38
CA THR A 71 33.06 -17.69 -1.59
C THR A 71 33.89 -16.81 -2.52
N GLU A 72 35.17 -17.16 -2.60
CA GLU A 72 36.16 -16.64 -3.54
C GLU A 72 35.78 -17.06 -4.97
N VAL A 73 35.70 -16.11 -5.89
CA VAL A 73 35.45 -16.37 -7.31
C VAL A 73 36.77 -16.18 -8.07
N GLU A 74 37.43 -17.30 -8.35
CA GLU A 74 38.55 -17.38 -9.28
C GLU A 74 37.99 -17.39 -10.72
N ILE A 75 38.36 -16.40 -11.53
CA ILE A 75 38.17 -16.45 -12.99
C ILE A 75 39.54 -16.22 -13.62
N GLN A 76 40.10 -17.29 -14.17
CA GLN A 76 41.27 -17.27 -15.04
C GLN A 76 40.88 -16.72 -16.42
N ALA A 77 41.70 -15.81 -16.97
CA ALA A 77 41.68 -15.41 -18.38
C ALA A 77 43.12 -15.18 -18.85
#